data_AF-A0A078ACY6-F1
#
_entry.id   AF-A0A078ACY6-F1
#
_cell.length_a   1.000
_cell.length_b   1.000
_cell.length_c   1.000
_cell.angle_alpha   90.00
_cell.angle_beta   90.00
_cell.angle_gamma   90.00
#
_symmetry.space_group_name_H-M   'P 1'
#
loop_
_entity.id
_entity.type
_entity.pdbx_description
1 polymer ?
#
loop_
_entity_poly.entity_id
_entity_poly.type
_entity_poly.pdbx_seq_one_letter_code
_entity_poly.pdbx_strand_id
1 'polypeptide(L)'
;MKSKAMDTFSLNQRMDMEKLQDCPKGCKIKAKYYCTNPTPCNGFRYFCESCAQKELSEGGHPHKVTSIIKVIRDCMNIEDAKKNEVEKLYVKFCENEHEHSKFIEFFEKGLIILPEYDRRKKLSDQIQSVRQLNDDFAKYFSSLEELCLDYKAQEIIDKIENEGVQFEEIYQELVQLKQFDQDLIWKYYSDVIQSDFSDQTLMSEFTEQNWNMYHNLCRRAQNEKIASLGQGASGIDRIGQLEAKFDKILQENENMKSENQQLKYTVSLLENQIALLNGTLKQIKIQLQEKNQVRQSRAGQRQNEISSLAET
;
A
#
# COMPACT_ATOMS: atom_id res chain seq x y z
N MET A 1 -47.27 1.78 -4.04
CA MET A 1 -46.18 0.96 -4.62
C MET A 1 -46.14 -0.36 -3.86
N LYS A 2 -46.29 -1.47 -4.57
CA LYS A 2 -46.38 -2.82 -4.01
C LYS A 2 -45.03 -3.19 -3.38
N SER A 3 -45.04 -3.49 -2.09
CA SER A 3 -43.96 -4.21 -1.40
C SER A 3 -43.75 -5.52 -2.15
N LYS A 4 -42.59 -5.68 -2.79
CA LYS A 4 -42.11 -7.00 -3.16
C LYS A 4 -41.86 -7.72 -1.85
N ALA A 5 -42.73 -8.67 -1.54
CA ALA A 5 -42.40 -9.76 -0.66
C ALA A 5 -41.00 -10.24 -1.07
N MET A 6 -40.03 -10.15 -0.15
CA MET A 6 -38.91 -11.08 -0.21
C MET A 6 -39.57 -12.43 -0.11
N ASP A 7 -39.59 -13.13 -1.24
CA ASP A 7 -40.02 -14.50 -1.32
C ASP A 7 -39.37 -15.21 -0.14
N THR A 8 -40.22 -15.64 0.80
CA THR A 8 -39.91 -16.73 1.70
C THR A 8 -39.45 -17.86 0.78
N PHE A 9 -38.13 -17.98 0.61
CA PHE A 9 -37.52 -19.21 0.15
C PHE A 9 -38.12 -20.26 1.06
N SER A 10 -39.05 -21.02 0.50
CA SER A 10 -39.84 -21.96 1.28
C SER A 10 -38.84 -22.83 2.03
N LEU A 11 -38.91 -22.84 3.35
CA LEU A 11 -38.16 -23.76 4.21
C LEU A 11 -38.38 -25.25 3.82
N ASN A 12 -39.30 -25.50 2.89
CA ASN A 12 -39.55 -26.74 2.14
C ASN A 12 -38.74 -26.83 0.84
N GLN A 13 -37.52 -26.27 0.74
CA GLN A 13 -36.55 -26.87 -0.18
C GLN A 13 -36.42 -28.32 0.26
N ARG A 14 -37.04 -29.17 -0.56
CA ARG A 14 -37.37 -30.55 -0.23
C ARG A 14 -36.07 -31.29 -0.02
N MET A 15 -35.71 -31.54 1.23
CA MET A 15 -34.88 -32.71 1.51
C MET A 15 -35.58 -33.90 0.87
N ASP A 16 -34.82 -34.64 0.09
CA ASP A 16 -35.32 -35.83 -0.58
C ASP A 16 -35.51 -36.90 0.49
N MET A 17 -36.74 -36.99 1.00
CA MET A 17 -37.11 -37.90 2.07
C MET A 17 -36.87 -39.36 1.68
N GLU A 18 -36.83 -39.64 0.37
CA GLU A 18 -36.52 -40.97 -0.16
C GLU A 18 -35.05 -41.33 0.04
N LYS A 19 -34.14 -40.34 0.03
CA LYS A 19 -32.69 -40.52 0.26
C LYS A 19 -32.30 -40.74 1.71
N LEU A 20 -33.18 -40.42 2.65
CA LEU A 20 -32.93 -40.70 4.07
C LEU A 20 -32.91 -42.22 4.33
N GLN A 21 -32.07 -42.63 5.28
CA GLN A 21 -32.07 -44.00 5.77
C GLN A 21 -33.34 -44.29 6.60
N ASP A 22 -33.76 -45.54 6.62
CA ASP A 22 -34.87 -45.97 7.46
C ASP A 22 -34.46 -45.94 8.94
N CYS A 23 -35.43 -45.72 9.83
CA CYS A 23 -35.16 -45.68 11.25
C CYS A 23 -34.64 -47.05 11.73
N PRO A 24 -33.48 -47.08 12.42
CA PRO A 24 -32.80 -48.31 12.79
C PRO A 24 -33.52 -49.11 13.88
N LYS A 25 -34.54 -48.52 14.53
CA LYS A 25 -35.46 -49.22 15.44
C LYS A 25 -36.46 -50.14 14.71
N GLY A 26 -36.40 -50.21 13.38
CA GLY A 26 -37.18 -51.16 12.58
C GLY A 26 -38.60 -50.70 12.22
N CYS A 27 -38.96 -49.44 12.47
CA CYS A 27 -40.31 -48.93 12.20
C CYS A 27 -40.59 -48.58 10.73
N LYS A 28 -39.60 -48.76 9.83
CA LYS A 28 -39.66 -48.44 8.38
C LYS A 28 -40.01 -46.99 8.03
N ILE A 29 -39.98 -46.09 9.02
CA ILE A 29 -40.14 -44.64 8.81
C ILE A 29 -38.74 -44.05 8.62
N LYS A 30 -38.59 -43.14 7.67
CA LYS A 30 -37.34 -42.41 7.41
C LYS A 30 -36.83 -41.69 8.65
N ALA A 31 -35.53 -41.80 8.93
CA ALA A 31 -34.87 -41.14 10.04
C ALA A 31 -34.65 -39.66 9.71
N LYS A 32 -35.38 -38.77 10.39
CA LYS A 32 -35.31 -37.31 10.17
C LYS A 32 -34.60 -36.57 11.30
N TYR A 33 -34.36 -37.27 12.39
CA TYR A 33 -33.87 -36.73 13.65
C TYR A 33 -32.58 -37.43 14.04
N TYR A 34 -31.71 -36.67 14.70
CA TYR A 34 -30.41 -37.10 15.14
C TYR A 34 -30.22 -36.73 16.62
N CYS A 35 -29.70 -37.67 17.41
CA CYS A 35 -29.34 -37.43 18.80
C CYS A 35 -27.92 -36.86 18.88
N THR A 36 -27.78 -35.68 19.48
CA THR A 36 -26.47 -35.01 19.61
C THR A 36 -25.66 -35.49 20.82
N ASN A 37 -26.08 -36.54 21.52
CA ASN A 37 -25.33 -37.06 22.67
C ASN A 37 -24.14 -37.91 22.17
N PRO A 38 -22.92 -37.73 22.71
CA PRO A 38 -21.77 -38.53 22.32
C PRO A 38 -22.00 -40.04 22.49
N THR A 39 -22.78 -40.42 23.50
CA THR A 39 -23.20 -41.82 23.69
C THR A 39 -24.52 -42.04 22.96
N PRO A 40 -24.56 -42.90 21.92
CA PRO A 40 -25.78 -43.12 21.14
C PRO A 40 -26.90 -43.69 22.00
N CYS A 41 -28.11 -43.19 21.79
CA CYS A 41 -29.27 -43.62 22.54
C CYS A 41 -29.68 -45.01 22.13
N ASN A 42 -29.64 -45.95 23.08
CA ASN A 42 -29.87 -47.36 22.81
C ASN A 42 -29.03 -47.88 21.63
N GLY A 43 -27.80 -47.37 21.47
CA GLY A 43 -26.88 -47.75 20.39
C GLY A 43 -27.13 -47.09 19.02
N PHE A 44 -28.13 -46.21 18.89
CA PHE A 44 -28.46 -45.55 17.63
C PHE A 44 -28.33 -44.03 17.72
N ARG A 45 -27.97 -43.38 16.61
CA ARG A 45 -27.88 -41.91 16.52
C ARG A 45 -29.02 -41.27 15.74
N TYR A 46 -29.66 -42.01 14.84
CA TYR A 46 -30.70 -41.48 13.94
C TYR A 46 -32.03 -42.16 14.19
N PHE A 47 -33.11 -41.38 14.13
CA PHE A 47 -34.45 -41.84 14.47
C PHE A 47 -35.53 -41.16 13.63
N CYS A 48 -36.67 -41.84 13.48
CA CYS A 48 -37.90 -41.16 13.09
C CYS A 48 -38.47 -40.37 14.29
N GLU A 49 -39.47 -39.53 14.04
CA GLU A 49 -40.06 -38.66 15.06
C GLU A 49 -40.61 -39.42 16.27
N SER A 50 -41.36 -40.50 16.04
CA SER A 50 -41.99 -41.25 17.12
C SER A 50 -40.96 -41.99 17.96
N CYS A 51 -39.93 -42.58 17.32
CA CYS A 51 -38.83 -43.20 18.04
C CYS A 51 -38.02 -42.16 18.81
N ALA A 52 -37.77 -40.97 18.26
CA ALA A 52 -37.08 -39.90 18.96
C ALA A 52 -37.84 -39.43 20.23
N GLN A 53 -39.16 -39.26 20.14
CA GLN A 53 -40.00 -38.89 21.28
C GLN A 53 -40.05 -39.99 22.35
N LYS A 54 -40.11 -41.26 21.96
CA LYS A 54 -40.05 -42.38 22.91
C LYS A 54 -38.71 -42.43 23.64
N GLU A 55 -37.61 -42.27 22.90
CA GLU A 55 -36.27 -42.22 23.50
C GLU A 55 -36.14 -41.05 24.49
N LEU A 56 -36.68 -39.87 24.15
CA LEU A 56 -36.77 -38.70 25.06
C LEU A 56 -37.54 -39.00 26.36
N SER A 57 -38.53 -39.89 26.32
CA SER A 57 -39.35 -40.25 27.49
C SER A 57 -38.84 -41.48 28.26
N GLU A 58 -38.09 -42.38 27.61
CA GLU A 58 -37.74 -43.70 28.15
C GLU A 58 -36.23 -43.86 28.44
N GLY A 59 -35.37 -43.04 27.84
CA GLY A 59 -33.91 -43.07 28.01
C GLY A 59 -33.43 -42.09 29.08
N GLY A 60 -32.69 -42.58 30.08
CA GLY A 60 -32.14 -41.79 31.20
C GLY A 60 -31.04 -40.78 30.87
N HIS A 61 -30.99 -40.26 29.64
CA HIS A 61 -30.04 -39.23 29.20
C HIS A 61 -30.78 -37.92 28.91
N PRO A 62 -30.15 -36.75 29.09
CA PRO A 62 -30.68 -35.52 28.51
C PRO A 62 -30.51 -35.57 26.99
N HIS A 63 -31.55 -36.07 26.30
CA HIS A 63 -31.58 -36.13 24.85
C HIS A 63 -31.76 -34.71 24.28
N LYS A 64 -30.79 -34.25 23.52
CA LYS A 64 -30.95 -33.09 22.64
C LYS A 64 -31.07 -33.63 21.23
N VAL A 65 -32.30 -33.67 20.72
CA VAL A 65 -32.61 -34.17 19.39
C VAL A 65 -32.71 -32.98 18.44
N THR A 66 -32.01 -33.06 17.31
CA THR A 66 -32.02 -32.04 16.26
C THR A 66 -32.45 -32.67 14.94
N SER A 67 -33.15 -31.91 14.09
CA SER A 67 -33.49 -32.39 12.74
C SER A 67 -32.25 -32.35 11.84
N ILE A 68 -32.11 -33.35 10.98
CA ILE A 68 -31.00 -33.43 10.00
C ILE A 68 -30.99 -32.19 9.09
N ILE A 69 -32.17 -31.72 8.67
CA ILE A 69 -32.34 -30.49 7.88
C ILE A 69 -31.67 -29.30 8.56
N LYS A 70 -31.84 -29.16 9.88
CA LYS A 70 -31.30 -28.02 10.60
C LYS A 70 -29.77 -28.09 10.63
N VAL A 71 -29.19 -29.26 10.88
CA VAL A 71 -27.73 -29.45 10.87
C VAL A 71 -27.14 -29.08 9.50
N ILE A 72 -27.75 -29.56 8.41
CA ILE A 72 -27.30 -29.24 7.05
C ILE A 72 -27.40 -27.75 6.77
N ARG A 73 -28.53 -27.10 7.12
CA ARG A 73 -28.71 -25.66 6.90
C ARG A 73 -27.72 -24.83 7.70
N ASP A 74 -27.50 -25.19 8.97
CA ASP A 74 -26.54 -24.49 9.83
C ASP A 74 -25.12 -24.63 9.25
N CYS A 75 -24.76 -25.79 8.69
CA CYS A 75 -23.50 -26.02 7.98
C CYS A 75 -23.35 -25.10 6.75
N MET A 76 -24.35 -25.05 5.86
CA MET A 76 -24.29 -24.22 4.65
C MET A 76 -24.18 -22.72 4.98
N ASN A 77 -24.87 -22.26 6.04
CA ASN A 77 -24.76 -20.87 6.47
C ASN A 77 -23.36 -20.52 7.01
N ILE A 78 -22.75 -21.45 7.74
CA ILE A 78 -21.36 -21.28 8.24
C ILE A 78 -20.39 -21.24 7.07
N GLU A 79 -20.59 -22.10 6.07
CA GLU A 79 -19.79 -22.15 4.86
C GLU A 79 -19.76 -20.81 4.13
N ASP A 80 -20.91 -20.26 3.77
CA ASP A 80 -20.98 -18.99 3.02
C ASP A 80 -20.30 -17.84 3.77
N ALA A 81 -20.51 -17.75 5.09
CA ALA A 81 -19.89 -16.71 5.91
C ALA A 81 -18.36 -16.85 5.93
N LYS A 82 -17.86 -18.07 6.18
CA LYS A 82 -16.42 -18.33 6.32
C LYS A 82 -15.67 -18.24 4.99
N LYS A 83 -16.29 -18.68 3.90
CA LYS A 83 -15.75 -18.53 2.55
C LYS A 83 -15.49 -17.07 2.21
N ASN A 84 -16.46 -16.18 2.49
CA ASN A 84 -16.29 -14.74 2.29
C ASN A 84 -15.20 -14.13 3.18
N GLU A 85 -15.03 -14.63 4.41
CA GLU A 85 -13.98 -14.18 5.33
C GLU A 85 -12.57 -14.57 4.87
N VAL A 86 -12.40 -15.82 4.42
CA VAL A 86 -11.13 -16.35 3.91
C VAL A 86 -10.78 -15.70 2.57
N GLU A 87 -11.75 -15.50 1.68
CA GLU A 87 -11.57 -14.80 0.41
C GLU A 87 -11.07 -13.36 0.63
N LYS A 88 -11.60 -12.65 1.63
CA LYS A 88 -11.08 -11.32 2.00
C LYS A 88 -9.62 -11.36 2.47
N LEU A 89 -9.22 -12.38 3.22
CA LEU A 89 -7.81 -12.56 3.59
C LEU A 89 -6.95 -12.84 2.37
N TYR A 90 -7.42 -13.70 1.47
CA TYR A 90 -6.74 -14.03 0.24
C TYR A 90 -6.52 -12.78 -0.63
N VAL A 91 -7.57 -11.98 -0.86
CA VAL A 91 -7.49 -10.69 -1.59
C VAL A 91 -6.49 -9.74 -0.90
N LYS A 92 -6.58 -9.62 0.42
CA LYS A 92 -5.75 -8.71 1.22
C LYS A 92 -4.25 -9.02 1.13
N PHE A 93 -3.86 -10.29 0.98
CA PHE A 93 -2.44 -10.70 1.03
C PHE A 93 -1.89 -11.25 -0.28
N CYS A 94 -2.70 -11.99 -1.06
CA CYS A 94 -2.23 -12.80 -2.17
C CYS A 94 -2.42 -12.11 -3.53
N GLU A 95 -3.52 -11.37 -3.75
CA GLU A 95 -3.78 -10.72 -5.05
C GLU A 95 -2.76 -9.61 -5.36
N ASN A 96 -2.35 -8.85 -4.33
CA ASN A 96 -1.34 -7.80 -4.46
C ASN A 96 0.11 -8.31 -4.27
N GLU A 97 0.30 -9.59 -3.91
CA GLU A 97 1.63 -10.15 -3.70
C GLU A 97 2.48 -10.05 -4.97
N HIS A 98 1.88 -10.32 -6.14
CA HIS A 98 2.65 -10.33 -7.39
C HIS A 98 3.28 -8.96 -7.67
N GLU A 99 2.58 -7.87 -7.33
CA GLU A 99 3.04 -6.48 -7.49
C GLU A 99 4.23 -6.16 -6.57
N HIS A 100 4.30 -6.85 -5.43
CA HIS A 100 5.31 -6.65 -4.38
C HIS A 100 6.33 -7.80 -4.27
N SER A 101 6.25 -8.81 -5.13
CA SER A 101 7.06 -10.04 -5.05
C SER A 101 8.58 -9.75 -5.00
N LYS A 102 9.07 -8.88 -5.88
CA LYS A 102 10.48 -8.45 -5.93
C LYS A 102 10.90 -7.65 -4.71
N PHE A 103 9.97 -6.88 -4.15
CA PHE A 103 10.20 -6.11 -2.94
C PHE A 103 10.29 -7.00 -1.69
N ILE A 104 9.46 -8.04 -1.61
CA ILE A 104 9.54 -9.07 -0.57
C ILE A 104 10.86 -9.85 -0.71
N GLU A 105 11.18 -10.32 -1.93
CA GLU A 105 12.42 -11.06 -2.21
C GLU A 105 13.67 -10.27 -1.78
N PHE A 106 13.67 -8.96 -2.04
CA PHE A 106 14.75 -8.06 -1.63
C PHE A 106 15.00 -8.10 -0.11
N PHE A 107 13.97 -7.92 0.71
CA PHE A 107 14.15 -7.93 2.17
C PHE A 107 14.46 -9.33 2.71
N GLU A 108 13.90 -10.38 2.11
CA GLU A 108 14.20 -11.76 2.50
C GLU A 108 15.65 -12.13 2.22
N LYS A 109 16.26 -11.64 1.12
CA LYS A 109 17.70 -11.80 0.91
C LYS A 109 18.51 -11.07 1.97
N GLY A 110 18.10 -9.86 2.34
CA GLY A 110 18.77 -9.11 3.41
C GLY A 110 18.73 -9.82 4.77
N LEU A 111 17.65 -10.55 5.07
CA LEU A 111 17.53 -11.34 6.30
C LEU A 111 18.58 -12.45 6.41
N ILE A 112 18.99 -13.06 5.28
CA ILE A 112 19.99 -14.15 5.27
C ILE A 112 21.36 -13.65 5.73
N ILE A 113 21.62 -12.35 5.57
CA ILE A 113 22.91 -11.72 5.90
C ILE A 113 22.99 -11.37 7.40
N LEU A 114 21.85 -11.33 8.10
CA LEU A 114 21.81 -11.00 9.53
C LEU A 114 22.21 -12.21 10.40
N PRO A 115 23.17 -12.06 11.34
CA PRO A 115 23.74 -13.17 12.10
C PRO A 115 22.79 -13.84 13.11
N GLU A 116 21.62 -13.25 13.40
CA GLU A 116 20.61 -13.78 14.35
C GLU A 116 19.22 -13.89 13.71
N TYR A 117 19.16 -14.44 12.49
CA TYR A 117 17.90 -14.53 11.76
C TYR A 117 16.93 -15.57 12.36
N ASP A 118 15.80 -15.10 12.91
CA ASP A 118 14.65 -15.95 13.22
C ASP A 118 13.86 -16.24 11.93
N ARG A 119 13.92 -17.51 11.48
CA ARG A 119 13.20 -18.00 10.30
C ARG A 119 11.68 -17.82 10.40
N ARG A 120 11.12 -17.63 11.61
CA ARG A 120 9.68 -17.36 11.80
C ARG A 120 9.22 -15.99 11.30
N LYS A 121 10.15 -15.12 10.84
CA LYS A 121 9.85 -13.77 10.35
C LYS A 121 9.72 -13.65 8.82
N LYS A 122 9.50 -14.73 8.07
CA LYS A 122 9.25 -14.61 6.62
C LYS A 122 7.81 -14.20 6.34
N LEU A 123 7.64 -13.10 5.64
CA LEU A 123 6.31 -12.71 5.16
C LEU A 123 5.82 -13.66 4.07
N SER A 124 6.71 -14.18 3.20
CA SER A 124 6.35 -15.18 2.19
C SER A 124 5.72 -16.43 2.79
N ASP A 125 6.27 -16.95 3.90
CA ASP A 125 5.71 -18.12 4.59
C ASP A 125 4.28 -17.85 5.08
N GLN A 126 4.01 -16.64 5.61
CA GLN A 126 2.67 -16.24 6.06
C GLN A 126 1.69 -16.11 4.89
N ILE A 127 2.13 -15.51 3.77
CA ILE A 127 1.31 -15.41 2.55
C ILE A 127 1.00 -16.81 2.00
N GLN A 128 1.99 -17.71 2.02
CA GLN A 128 1.79 -19.10 1.62
C GLN A 128 0.79 -19.82 2.54
N SER A 129 0.81 -19.57 3.85
CA SER A 129 -0.20 -20.09 4.78
C SER A 129 -1.60 -19.57 4.45
N VAL A 130 -1.77 -18.31 4.04
CA VAL A 130 -3.07 -17.78 3.59
C VAL A 130 -3.54 -18.48 2.30
N ARG A 131 -2.65 -18.70 1.32
CA ARG A 131 -2.97 -19.44 0.09
C ARG A 131 -3.43 -20.85 0.41
N GLN A 132 -2.66 -21.55 1.24
CA GLN A 132 -2.97 -22.91 1.64
C GLN A 132 -4.27 -23.00 2.43
N LEU A 133 -4.52 -22.06 3.34
CA LEU A 133 -5.78 -21.99 4.08
C LEU A 133 -6.97 -21.83 3.14
N ASN A 134 -6.87 -20.98 2.11
CA ASN A 134 -7.93 -20.81 1.12
C ASN A 134 -8.21 -22.10 0.34
N ASP A 135 -7.17 -22.79 -0.12
CA ASP A 135 -7.31 -24.05 -0.85
C ASP A 135 -7.87 -25.18 0.04
N ASP A 136 -7.42 -25.26 1.29
CA ASP A 136 -7.86 -26.29 2.23
C ASP A 136 -9.30 -26.04 2.71
N PHE A 137 -9.71 -24.77 2.90
CA PHE A 137 -11.11 -24.43 3.13
C PHE A 137 -12.01 -24.80 1.95
N ALA A 138 -11.55 -24.58 0.71
CA ALA A 138 -12.31 -24.97 -0.47
C ALA A 138 -12.55 -26.50 -0.50
N LYS A 139 -11.51 -27.31 -0.23
CA LYS A 139 -11.64 -28.78 -0.14
C LYS A 139 -12.55 -29.19 1.02
N TYR A 140 -12.38 -28.56 2.18
CA TYR A 140 -13.19 -28.81 3.37
C TYR A 140 -14.67 -28.61 3.07
N PHE A 141 -15.04 -27.49 2.45
CA PHE A 141 -16.41 -27.20 2.08
C PHE A 141 -16.96 -28.12 0.99
N SER A 142 -16.18 -28.42 -0.06
CA SER A 142 -16.59 -29.41 -1.07
C SER A 142 -16.91 -30.77 -0.43
N SER A 143 -16.11 -31.22 0.54
CA SER A 143 -16.41 -32.47 1.24
C SER A 143 -17.61 -32.38 2.19
N LEU A 144 -17.88 -31.22 2.80
CA LEU A 144 -19.11 -31.00 3.56
C LEU A 144 -20.34 -31.05 2.65
N GLU A 145 -20.26 -30.45 1.46
CA GLU A 145 -21.32 -30.49 0.46
C GLU A 145 -21.64 -31.94 0.04
N GLU A 146 -20.60 -32.75 -0.23
CA GLU A 146 -20.77 -34.18 -0.52
C GLU A 146 -21.46 -34.92 0.64
N LEU A 147 -21.04 -34.69 1.88
CA LEU A 147 -21.68 -35.30 3.06
C LEU A 147 -23.12 -34.83 3.25
N CYS A 148 -23.44 -33.59 2.89
CA CYS A 148 -24.79 -33.05 2.89
C CYS A 148 -25.67 -33.73 1.84
N LEU A 149 -25.13 -33.97 0.63
CA LEU A 149 -25.82 -34.69 -0.44
C LEU A 149 -26.13 -36.15 -0.06
N ASP A 150 -25.23 -36.77 0.73
CA ASP A 150 -25.37 -38.14 1.24
C ASP A 150 -26.14 -38.24 2.57
N TYR A 151 -26.62 -37.12 3.13
CA TYR A 151 -27.39 -37.06 4.38
C TYR A 151 -26.63 -37.61 5.62
N LYS A 152 -25.30 -37.51 5.63
CA LYS A 152 -24.43 -38.05 6.68
C LYS A 152 -24.22 -37.07 7.84
N ALA A 153 -25.27 -36.78 8.61
CA ALA A 153 -25.24 -35.72 9.65
C ALA A 153 -24.14 -35.88 10.71
N GLN A 154 -23.79 -37.13 11.07
CA GLN A 154 -22.73 -37.45 12.01
C GLN A 154 -21.36 -37.04 11.48
N GLU A 155 -21.06 -37.46 10.25
CA GLU A 155 -19.79 -37.16 9.59
C GLU A 155 -19.66 -35.64 9.40
N ILE A 156 -20.77 -34.94 9.10
CA ILE A 156 -20.82 -33.47 9.04
C ILE A 156 -20.45 -32.86 10.40
N ILE A 157 -21.08 -33.30 11.48
CA ILE A 157 -20.82 -32.77 12.83
C ILE A 157 -19.37 -33.03 13.24
N ASP A 158 -18.89 -34.27 13.09
CA ASP A 158 -17.52 -34.63 13.45
C ASP A 158 -16.51 -33.82 12.63
N LYS A 159 -16.81 -33.58 11.34
CA LYS A 159 -15.94 -32.80 10.48
C LYS A 159 -15.90 -31.33 10.90
N ILE A 160 -17.03 -30.74 11.28
CA ILE A 160 -17.10 -29.37 11.80
C ILE A 160 -16.38 -29.24 13.15
N GLU A 161 -16.60 -30.18 14.07
CA GLU A 161 -16.03 -30.12 15.42
C GLU A 161 -14.53 -30.41 15.45
N ASN A 162 -14.00 -31.16 14.48
CA ASN A 162 -12.57 -31.50 14.44
C ASN A 162 -11.79 -30.64 13.43
N GLU A 163 -12.12 -30.74 12.14
CA GLU A 163 -11.38 -30.01 11.09
C GLU A 163 -11.80 -28.53 11.06
N GLY A 164 -13.09 -28.24 11.21
CA GLY A 164 -13.61 -26.87 11.17
C GLY A 164 -13.03 -25.99 12.28
N VAL A 165 -12.87 -26.53 13.49
CA VAL A 165 -12.25 -25.81 14.63
C VAL A 165 -10.78 -25.53 14.36
N GLN A 166 -10.02 -26.49 13.82
CA GLN A 166 -8.60 -26.28 13.48
C GLN A 166 -8.43 -25.19 12.42
N PHE A 167 -9.28 -25.19 11.38
CA PHE A 167 -9.23 -24.15 10.36
C PHE A 167 -9.61 -22.77 10.92
N GLU A 168 -10.55 -22.70 11.86
CA GLU A 168 -10.88 -21.44 12.54
C GLU A 168 -9.70 -20.92 13.36
N GLU A 169 -8.97 -21.79 14.07
CA GLU A 169 -7.77 -21.40 14.82
C GLU A 169 -6.70 -20.78 13.89
N ILE A 170 -6.39 -21.44 12.78
CA ILE A 170 -5.45 -20.93 11.77
C ILE A 170 -5.95 -19.60 11.19
N TYR A 171 -7.24 -19.50 10.88
CA TYR A 171 -7.85 -18.27 10.40
C TYR A 171 -7.65 -17.12 11.41
N GLN A 172 -7.91 -17.36 12.71
CA GLN A 172 -7.77 -16.35 13.75
C GLN A 172 -6.32 -15.90 13.96
N GLU A 173 -5.34 -16.75 13.70
CA GLU A 173 -3.92 -16.36 13.68
C GLU A 173 -3.61 -15.45 12.48
N LEU A 174 -4.07 -15.82 11.29
CA LEU A 174 -3.79 -15.08 10.06
C LEU A 174 -4.58 -13.76 9.95
N VAL A 175 -5.80 -13.68 10.50
CA VAL A 175 -6.61 -12.45 10.46
C VAL A 175 -6.00 -11.31 11.27
N GLN A 176 -5.19 -11.65 12.28
CA GLN A 176 -4.42 -10.67 13.07
C GLN A 176 -3.28 -10.03 12.29
N LEU A 177 -2.91 -10.56 11.12
CA LEU A 177 -1.96 -9.89 10.24
C LEU A 177 -2.54 -8.55 9.77
N LYS A 178 -1.75 -7.47 9.87
CA LYS A 178 -2.12 -6.15 9.35
C LYS A 178 -2.32 -6.20 7.83
N GLN A 179 -2.92 -5.17 7.24
CA GLN A 179 -2.98 -5.03 5.77
C GLN A 179 -1.58 -5.10 5.17
N PHE A 180 -1.47 -5.62 3.94
CA PHE A 180 -0.20 -5.61 3.24
C PHE A 180 0.18 -4.16 2.91
N ASP A 181 1.01 -3.57 3.77
CA ASP A 181 1.41 -2.17 3.75
C ASP A 181 2.82 -1.99 4.33
N GLN A 182 3.27 -0.74 4.42
CA GLN A 182 4.57 -0.38 4.99
C GLN A 182 4.73 -0.86 6.45
N ASP A 183 3.66 -0.88 7.23
CA ASP A 183 3.70 -1.29 8.63
C ASP A 183 3.91 -2.80 8.78
N LEU A 184 3.29 -3.60 7.92
CA LEU A 184 3.50 -5.04 7.90
C LEU A 184 4.93 -5.37 7.48
N ILE A 185 5.45 -4.74 6.42
CA ILE A 185 6.82 -4.93 5.94
C ILE A 185 7.81 -4.52 7.04
N TRP A 186 7.57 -3.39 7.71
CA TRP A 186 8.37 -2.94 8.84
C TRP A 186 8.39 -3.96 9.99
N LYS A 187 7.24 -4.54 10.35
CA LYS A 187 7.11 -5.54 11.41
C LYS A 187 8.05 -6.74 11.20
N TYR A 188 8.21 -7.19 9.95
CA TYR A 188 9.00 -8.38 9.63
C TYR A 188 10.45 -8.07 9.28
N TYR A 189 10.72 -6.90 8.68
CA TYR A 189 12.01 -6.60 8.05
C TYR A 189 12.72 -5.35 8.59
N SER A 190 12.28 -4.79 9.73
CA SER A 190 12.90 -3.61 10.35
C SER A 190 14.42 -3.69 10.42
N ASP A 191 14.95 -4.85 10.81
CA ASP A 191 16.38 -5.03 11.07
C ASP A 191 17.20 -4.93 9.77
N VAL A 192 16.66 -5.45 8.66
CA VAL A 192 17.26 -5.35 7.32
C VAL A 192 17.15 -3.92 6.77
N ILE A 193 15.99 -3.29 6.98
CA ILE A 193 15.77 -1.90 6.55
C ILE A 193 16.76 -0.97 7.27
N GLN A 194 17.01 -1.22 8.57
CA GLN A 194 17.94 -0.44 9.38
C GLN A 194 19.41 -0.72 9.09
N SER A 195 19.74 -1.87 8.49
CA SER A 195 21.12 -2.24 8.15
C SER A 195 21.62 -1.62 6.84
N ASP A 196 20.82 -0.76 6.19
CA ASP A 196 21.11 -0.16 4.88
C ASP A 196 21.45 -1.21 3.79
N PHE A 197 20.78 -2.38 3.84
CA PHE A 197 20.98 -3.43 2.83
C PHE A 197 20.64 -2.94 1.43
N SER A 198 21.47 -3.29 0.45
CA SER A 198 21.29 -2.93 -0.96
C SER A 198 21.65 -4.08 -1.90
N ASP A 199 20.77 -4.38 -2.84
CA ASP A 199 20.94 -5.35 -3.93
C ASP A 199 20.47 -4.67 -5.22
N GLN A 200 21.41 -4.20 -6.03
CA GLN A 200 21.11 -3.42 -7.24
C GLN A 200 20.32 -4.23 -8.27
N THR A 201 20.52 -5.55 -8.33
CA THR A 201 19.83 -6.41 -9.29
C THR A 201 18.34 -6.42 -8.96
N LEU A 202 17.98 -6.72 -7.71
CA LEU A 202 16.56 -6.74 -7.31
C LEU A 202 15.92 -5.36 -7.29
N MET A 203 16.65 -4.32 -6.85
CA MET A 203 16.14 -2.95 -6.84
C MET A 203 15.83 -2.42 -8.25
N SER A 204 16.55 -2.90 -9.29
CA SER A 204 16.27 -2.53 -10.68
C SER A 204 14.91 -3.05 -11.19
N GLU A 205 14.35 -4.06 -10.54
CA GLU A 205 13.07 -4.67 -10.87
C GLU A 205 11.89 -4.07 -10.06
N PHE A 206 12.15 -3.03 -9.25
CA PHE A 206 11.10 -2.37 -8.48
C PHE A 206 10.17 -1.56 -9.37
N THR A 207 8.87 -1.77 -9.18
CA THR A 207 7.83 -0.87 -9.68
C THR A 207 7.90 0.50 -8.97
N GLU A 208 7.23 1.52 -9.51
CA GLU A 208 7.14 2.83 -8.87
C GLU A 208 6.58 2.74 -7.44
N GLN A 209 5.57 1.89 -7.23
CA GLN A 209 4.98 1.65 -5.92
C GLN A 209 5.98 0.99 -4.94
N ASN A 210 6.77 0.03 -5.41
CA ASN A 210 7.84 -0.59 -4.61
C ASN A 210 8.92 0.42 -4.24
N TRP A 211 9.31 1.30 -5.16
CA TRP A 211 10.23 2.41 -4.88
C TRP A 211 9.70 3.38 -3.83
N ASN A 212 8.43 3.79 -3.95
CA ASN A 212 7.79 4.65 -2.96
C ASN A 212 7.75 3.98 -1.58
N MET A 213 7.43 2.68 -1.53
CA MET A 213 7.42 1.91 -0.30
C MET A 213 8.81 1.80 0.34
N TYR A 214 9.81 1.46 -0.47
CA TYR A 214 11.22 1.40 -0.07
C TYR A 214 11.67 2.71 0.59
N HIS A 215 11.51 3.83 -0.10
CA HIS A 215 11.99 5.12 0.37
C HIS A 215 11.28 5.59 1.65
N ASN A 216 9.99 5.31 1.80
CA ASN A 216 9.27 5.62 3.03
C ASN A 216 9.81 4.81 4.21
N LEU A 217 10.12 3.52 4.01
CA LEU A 217 10.70 2.67 5.05
C LEU A 217 12.11 3.11 5.43
N CYS A 218 12.95 3.45 4.45
CA CYS A 218 14.28 4.02 4.71
C CYS A 218 14.18 5.33 5.50
N ARG A 219 13.25 6.23 5.13
CA ARG A 219 13.01 7.48 5.87
C ARG A 219 12.56 7.21 7.29
N ARG A 220 11.67 6.24 7.51
CA ARG A 220 11.25 5.81 8.85
C ARG A 220 12.43 5.31 9.67
N ALA A 221 13.26 4.43 9.13
CA ALA A 221 14.47 3.95 9.81
C ALA A 221 15.44 5.08 10.15
N GLN A 222 15.65 6.03 9.24
CA GLN A 222 16.48 7.21 9.49
C GLN A 222 15.91 8.06 10.63
N ASN A 223 14.61 8.32 10.65
CA ASN A 223 13.96 9.07 11.71
C ASN A 223 14.08 8.38 13.07
N GLU A 224 13.89 7.06 13.14
CA GLU A 224 14.08 6.28 14.37
C GLU A 224 15.55 6.24 14.84
N LYS A 225 16.50 6.19 13.90
CA LYS A 225 17.93 6.31 14.19
C LYS A 225 18.29 7.69 14.75
N ILE A 226 17.73 8.76 14.19
CA ILE A 226 17.92 10.13 14.70
C ILE A 226 17.31 10.29 16.10
N ALA A 227 16.11 9.74 16.31
CA ALA A 227 15.43 9.76 17.60
C ALA A 227 16.21 8.98 18.69
N SER A 228 16.71 7.79 18.36
CA SER A 228 17.46 6.93 19.30
C SER A 228 18.84 7.47 19.66
N LEU A 229 19.48 8.25 18.77
CA LEU A 229 20.73 8.97 19.03
C LEU A 229 20.56 10.20 19.96
N GLY A 230 19.37 10.41 20.54
CA GLY A 230 19.09 11.55 21.43
C GLY A 230 19.05 12.90 20.71
N GLN A 231 19.06 12.91 19.37
CA GLN A 231 19.02 14.12 18.55
C GLN A 231 17.61 14.50 18.11
N GLY A 232 16.56 13.82 18.59
CA GLY A 232 15.18 14.02 18.12
C GLY A 232 14.66 15.46 18.22
N ALA A 233 15.09 16.24 19.23
CA ALA A 233 14.78 17.67 19.29
C ALA A 233 15.84 18.51 18.53
N SER A 234 17.14 18.34 18.85
CA SER A 234 18.18 19.22 18.30
C SER A 234 18.52 19.00 16.82
N GLY A 235 18.28 17.81 16.28
CA GLY A 235 18.58 17.42 14.91
C GLY A 235 17.52 17.89 13.92
N ILE A 236 16.25 17.74 14.29
CA ILE A 236 15.11 18.31 13.53
C ILE A 236 15.18 19.84 13.57
N ASP A 237 15.45 20.43 14.74
CA ASP A 237 15.67 21.87 14.88
C ASP A 237 16.87 22.35 14.04
N ARG A 238 17.93 21.55 13.95
CA ARG A 238 19.12 21.90 13.15
C ARG A 238 18.88 21.75 11.65
N ILE A 239 18.08 20.79 11.21
CA ILE A 239 17.63 20.69 9.82
C ILE A 239 16.77 21.90 9.47
N GLY A 240 15.77 22.24 10.29
CA GLY A 240 14.95 23.44 10.08
C GLY A 240 15.78 24.75 10.10
N GLN A 241 16.79 24.86 10.97
CA GLN A 241 17.72 25.99 10.97
C GLN A 241 18.61 26.04 9.71
N LEU A 242 18.98 24.89 9.16
CA LEU A 242 19.77 24.82 7.92
C LEU A 242 18.91 25.14 6.70
N GLU A 243 17.66 24.69 6.64
CA GLU A 243 16.68 25.07 5.62
C GLU A 243 16.42 26.58 5.64
N ALA A 244 16.16 27.15 6.81
CA ALA A 244 15.98 28.60 6.96
C ALA A 244 17.24 29.41 6.56
N LYS A 245 18.44 28.90 6.82
CA LYS A 245 19.69 29.51 6.35
C LYS A 245 19.84 29.39 4.83
N PHE A 246 19.46 28.27 4.25
CA PHE A 246 19.52 28.05 2.82
C PHE A 246 18.56 28.99 2.08
N ASP A 247 17.32 29.16 2.57
CA ASP A 247 16.35 30.10 2.03
C ASP A 247 16.86 31.55 2.10
N LYS A 248 17.49 31.93 3.23
CA LYS A 248 18.10 33.25 3.37
C LYS A 248 19.24 33.47 2.35
N ILE A 249 20.09 32.47 2.13
CA ILE A 249 21.16 32.53 1.13
C ILE A 249 20.57 32.65 -0.28
N LEU A 250 19.49 31.91 -0.59
CA LEU A 250 18.82 32.02 -1.88
C LEU A 250 18.25 33.44 -2.10
N GLN A 251 17.59 33.99 -1.10
CA GLN A 251 17.04 35.35 -1.16
C GLN A 251 18.14 36.41 -1.32
N GLU A 252 19.25 36.29 -0.58
CA GLU A 252 20.42 37.15 -0.74
C GLU A 252 21.01 37.04 -2.16
N ASN A 253 21.03 35.83 -2.74
CA ASN A 253 21.51 35.60 -4.11
C ASN A 253 20.59 36.24 -5.16
N GLU A 254 19.27 36.16 -4.99
CA GLU A 254 18.30 36.85 -5.85
C GLU A 254 18.45 38.37 -5.77
N ASN A 255 18.63 38.92 -4.56
CA ASN A 255 18.89 40.35 -4.37
C ASN A 255 20.19 40.77 -5.08
N MET A 256 21.29 40.03 -4.89
CA MET A 256 22.55 40.30 -5.59
C MET A 256 22.42 40.22 -7.11
N LYS A 257 21.62 39.28 -7.64
CA LYS A 257 21.33 39.22 -9.09
C LYS A 257 20.60 40.46 -9.58
N SER A 258 19.61 40.94 -8.82
CA SER A 258 18.86 42.16 -9.14
C SER A 258 19.78 43.39 -9.12
N GLU A 259 20.59 43.55 -8.08
CA GLU A 259 21.59 44.63 -7.99
C GLU A 259 22.59 44.60 -9.15
N ASN A 260 23.07 43.41 -9.52
CA ASN A 260 24.00 43.25 -10.64
C ASN A 260 23.34 43.63 -11.98
N GLN A 261 22.06 43.34 -12.18
CA GLN A 261 21.31 43.81 -13.35
C GLN A 261 21.19 45.34 -13.38
N GLN A 262 20.91 45.98 -12.24
CA GLN A 262 20.86 47.44 -12.14
C GLN A 262 22.22 48.09 -12.42
N LEU A 263 23.30 47.50 -11.92
CA LEU A 263 24.66 47.95 -12.21
C LEU A 263 24.99 47.82 -13.70
N LYS A 264 24.65 46.70 -14.34
CA LYS A 264 24.85 46.52 -15.80
C LYS A 264 24.10 47.58 -16.61
N TYR A 265 22.85 47.88 -16.23
CA TYR A 265 22.08 48.95 -16.87
C TYR A 265 22.77 50.31 -16.70
N THR A 266 23.25 50.61 -15.48
CA THR A 266 23.94 51.88 -15.18
C THR A 266 25.24 52.02 -15.98
N VAL A 267 26.03 50.94 -16.06
CA VAL A 267 27.26 50.92 -16.87
C VAL A 267 26.94 51.18 -18.34
N SER A 268 25.92 50.53 -18.90
CA SER A 268 25.51 50.77 -20.29
C SER A 268 25.07 52.22 -20.53
N LEU A 269 24.36 52.83 -19.57
CA LEU A 269 23.98 54.24 -19.65
C LEU A 269 25.22 55.16 -19.67
N LEU A 270 26.20 54.91 -18.79
CA LEU A 270 27.44 55.67 -18.73
C LEU A 270 28.28 55.50 -20.00
N GLU A 271 28.37 54.28 -20.54
CA GLU A 271 29.05 54.02 -21.81
C GLU A 271 28.43 54.82 -22.97
N ASN A 272 27.09 54.89 -23.02
CA ASN A 272 26.38 55.71 -24.01
C ASN A 272 26.66 57.22 -23.83
N GLN A 273 26.72 57.71 -22.59
CA GLN A 273 27.06 59.10 -22.30
C GLN A 273 28.51 59.44 -22.71
N ILE A 274 29.45 58.54 -22.42
CA ILE A 274 30.85 58.68 -22.84
C ILE A 274 30.95 58.72 -24.37
N ALA A 275 30.23 57.84 -25.07
CA ALA A 275 30.20 57.82 -26.53
C ALA A 275 29.65 59.15 -27.11
N LEU A 276 28.59 59.69 -26.52
CA LEU A 276 28.02 60.99 -26.91
C LEU A 276 29.03 62.13 -26.72
N LEU A 277 29.64 62.22 -25.53
CA LEU A 277 30.64 63.24 -25.21
C LEU A 277 31.85 63.17 -26.15
N ASN A 278 32.34 61.97 -26.45
CA ASN A 278 33.43 61.76 -27.41
C ASN A 278 33.03 62.22 -28.83
N GLY A 279 31.78 61.95 -29.24
CA GLY A 279 31.23 62.44 -30.49
C GLY A 279 31.20 63.97 -30.56
N THR A 280 30.71 64.62 -29.51
CA THR A 280 30.66 66.09 -29.40
C THR A 280 32.07 66.70 -29.41
N LEU A 281 33.02 66.13 -28.66
CA LEU A 281 34.41 66.58 -28.65
C LEU A 281 35.04 66.50 -30.04
N LYS A 282 34.77 65.43 -30.80
CA LYS A 282 35.24 65.28 -32.18
C LYS A 282 34.68 66.37 -33.08
N GLN A 283 33.38 66.69 -32.96
CA GLN A 283 32.75 67.78 -33.73
C GLN A 283 33.35 69.15 -33.38
N ILE A 284 33.55 69.45 -32.09
CA ILE A 284 34.18 70.70 -31.64
C ILE A 284 35.60 70.82 -32.21
N LYS A 285 36.37 69.72 -32.19
CA LYS A 285 37.73 69.70 -32.74
C LYS A 285 37.74 70.01 -34.25
N ILE A 286 36.81 69.44 -35.02
CA ILE A 286 36.64 69.72 -36.45
C ILE A 286 36.32 71.21 -36.67
N GLN A 287 35.32 71.75 -35.96
CA GLN A 287 34.92 73.16 -36.08
C GLN A 287 36.07 74.13 -35.73
N LEU A 288 36.90 73.79 -34.73
CA LEU A 288 38.07 74.58 -34.38
C LEU A 288 39.14 74.55 -35.49
N GLN A 289 39.38 73.40 -36.10
CA GLN A 289 40.31 73.27 -37.23
C GLN A 289 39.83 74.09 -38.44
N GLU A 290 38.55 74.00 -38.79
CA GLU A 290 37.94 74.79 -39.86
C GLU A 290 38.06 76.30 -39.59
N LYS A 291 37.73 76.76 -38.37
CA LYS A 291 37.91 78.17 -37.99
C LYS A 291 39.35 78.63 -38.08
N ASN A 292 40.31 77.79 -37.69
CA ASN A 292 41.73 78.11 -37.77
C ASN A 292 42.21 78.20 -39.23
N GLN A 293 41.76 77.31 -40.10
CA GLN A 293 42.03 77.40 -41.54
C GLN A 293 41.47 78.69 -42.14
N VAL A 294 40.21 79.05 -41.82
CA VAL A 294 39.61 80.32 -42.29
C VAL A 294 40.41 81.53 -41.81
N ARG A 295 40.89 81.52 -40.55
CA ARG A 295 41.76 82.59 -40.01
C ARG A 295 43.08 82.68 -40.77
N GLN A 296 43.72 81.56 -41.07
CA GLN A 296 44.97 81.53 -41.85
C GLN A 296 44.76 82.02 -43.28
N SER A 297 43.68 81.60 -43.96
CA SER A 297 43.34 82.07 -45.30
C SER A 297 43.07 83.58 -45.33
N ARG A 298 42.35 84.13 -44.33
CA ARG A 298 42.12 85.57 -44.21
C ARG A 298 43.39 86.36 -43.90
N ALA A 299 44.28 85.81 -43.08
CA ALA A 299 45.59 86.43 -42.81
C ALA A 299 46.46 86.47 -44.09
N GLY A 300 46.46 85.39 -44.88
CA GLY A 300 47.13 85.35 -46.19
C GLY A 300 46.54 86.33 -47.21
N GLN A 301 45.20 86.45 -47.27
CA GLN A 301 44.54 87.46 -48.12
C GLN A 301 44.89 88.89 -47.70
N ARG A 302 44.91 89.21 -46.40
CA ARG A 302 45.34 90.52 -45.90
C ARG A 302 46.82 90.80 -46.18
N GLN A 303 47.70 89.80 -46.11
CA GLN A 303 49.10 89.96 -46.53
C GLN A 303 49.20 90.28 -48.02
N ASN A 304 48.42 89.62 -48.88
CA ASN A 304 48.39 89.90 -50.30
C ASN A 304 47.81 91.30 -50.61
N GLU A 305 46.76 91.73 -49.89
CA GLU A 305 46.20 93.09 -50.01
C GLU A 305 47.21 94.17 -49.57
N ILE A 306 47.92 93.96 -48.45
CA ILE A 306 48.98 94.88 -47.99
C ILE A 306 50.13 94.93 -48.98
N SER A 307 50.56 93.79 -49.53
CA SER A 307 51.61 93.75 -50.57
C SER A 307 51.16 94.47 -51.84
N SER A 308 49.91 94.32 -52.28
CA SER A 308 49.38 95.04 -53.46
C SER A 308 49.23 96.55 -53.25
N LEU A 309 48.99 97.00 -52.00
CA LEU A 309 48.94 98.43 -51.63
C LEU A 309 50.34 99.05 -51.48
N ALA A 310 51.38 98.25 -51.27
CA ALA A 310 52.77 98.72 -51.20
C ALA A 310 53.42 98.85 -52.60
N GLU A 311 52.80 98.29 -53.65
CA GLU A 311 53.24 98.37 -55.05
C GLU A 311 52.52 99.48 -55.86
N THR A 312 51.69 100.30 -55.22
CA THR A 312 51.04 101.51 -55.79
C THR A 312 51.54 102.77 -55.12
#